data_AF-A0A8C0Q0Y9-F1
#
_entry.id   AF-A0A8C0Q0Y9-F1
#
_cell.length_a   1.000
_cell.length_b   1.000
_cell.length_c   1.000
_cell.angle_alpha   90.00
_cell.angle_beta   90.00
_cell.angle_gamma   90.00
#
_symmetry.space_group_name_H-M   'P 1'
#
loop_
_entity.id
_entity.type
_entity.pdbx_description
1 polymer ?
#
loop_
_entity_poly.entity_id
_entity_poly.type
_entity_poly.pdbx_seq_one_letter_code
_entity_poly.pdbx_strand_id
1 'polypeptide(L)'
;TCIKSGSVRAEKNERWHSDGIVYPRPSWLGEELLARLARWSVDSKKSEFKSTLSLISIIKYSKTYQMLKEKYKDMVKVWPEVTDPEKFVYEDVALAAYLLVLWEEEREERGLTAKQSFVDLGCGNGLLVHILSTEGHPGRGIDVRRRKIWDMYGPQTCLEEDAITPNDKTLFPDVDWLIGNHSDELTPWIPVIAARSSYGCRFFVLPCCFFDFIGKYSRRQSRKTQYREYLDFITEVGLACGFHVEEDCLRIPSTKRVCLIGKSRTYSPAREVSMDKQRTRYINSRRGHLASPPGETPASLPPRAAVGHEGHPNGHQALDVGAAEGGAEAPADELWLSGFQPREKVEHLRNCATLPRDFIDQVVLQVAHLLLDREEQISIGDASSSSSKAWNRGGRPPTPAAGL
;
A
#
# COMPACT_ATOMS: atom_id res chain seq x y z
N THR A 1 13.94 38.86 -64.88
CA THR A 1 12.46 38.79 -64.86
C THR A 1 12.06 37.63 -63.97
N CYS A 2 11.16 37.91 -63.04
CA CYS A 2 10.76 37.14 -61.86
C CYS A 2 10.40 35.66 -62.07
N ILE A 3 10.70 34.81 -61.07
CA ILE A 3 9.84 33.67 -60.72
C ILE A 3 9.41 33.87 -59.26
N LYS A 4 8.09 33.95 -59.09
CA LYS A 4 7.35 34.35 -57.89
C LYS A 4 7.45 33.28 -56.81
N SER A 5 7.73 33.70 -55.57
CA SER A 5 7.43 32.96 -54.36
C SER A 5 5.92 32.97 -54.12
N GLY A 6 5.27 31.82 -54.32
CA GLY A 6 3.90 31.59 -53.90
C GLY A 6 3.82 31.49 -52.39
N SER A 7 3.17 32.46 -51.76
CA SER A 7 2.78 32.41 -50.36
C SER A 7 1.70 31.35 -50.17
N VAL A 8 2.09 30.17 -49.68
CA VAL A 8 1.14 29.25 -49.06
C VAL A 8 0.96 29.73 -47.63
N ARG A 9 -0.19 30.35 -47.36
CA ARG A 9 -0.69 30.61 -46.02
C ARG A 9 -0.73 29.29 -45.26
N ALA A 10 0.23 29.06 -44.38
CA ALA A 10 0.03 28.14 -43.26
C ALA A 10 -0.97 28.81 -42.31
N GLU A 11 -2.10 28.14 -42.10
CA GLU A 11 -3.12 28.54 -41.14
C GLU A 11 -2.48 28.71 -39.76
N LYS A 12 -2.54 29.94 -39.25
CA LYS A 12 -2.20 30.28 -37.87
C LYS A 12 -3.36 29.86 -36.97
N ASN A 13 -3.15 28.84 -36.14
CA ASN A 13 -3.27 28.89 -34.68
C ASN A 13 -3.52 27.48 -34.11
N GLU A 14 -2.44 26.73 -33.90
CA GLU A 14 -2.37 25.88 -32.71
C GLU A 14 -1.43 26.59 -31.75
N ARG A 15 -2.02 27.19 -30.71
CA ARG A 15 -1.25 27.84 -29.65
C ARG A 15 -0.69 26.75 -28.74
N TRP A 16 0.44 26.18 -29.15
CA TRP A 16 1.17 25.19 -28.37
C TRP A 16 1.64 25.82 -27.05
N HIS A 17 1.03 25.41 -25.94
CA HIS A 17 1.46 25.83 -24.61
C HIS A 17 2.61 24.93 -24.15
N SER A 18 3.79 25.54 -23.97
CA SER A 18 4.97 24.87 -23.41
C SER A 18 4.78 24.69 -21.91
N ASP A 19 4.60 23.44 -21.47
CA ASP A 19 4.45 23.04 -20.07
C ASP A 19 5.77 22.57 -19.42
N GLY A 20 6.87 22.59 -20.19
CA GLY A 20 8.20 22.21 -19.71
C GLY A 20 8.43 20.70 -19.51
N ILE A 21 7.43 19.85 -19.82
CA ILE A 21 7.54 18.39 -19.65
C ILE A 21 7.25 17.66 -20.96
N VAL A 22 6.22 18.07 -21.70
CA VAL A 22 5.81 17.43 -22.96
C VAL A 22 6.28 18.27 -24.15
N TYR A 23 6.28 19.60 -24.00
CA TYR A 23 6.73 20.54 -25.02
C TYR A 23 7.82 21.47 -24.44
N PRO A 24 9.09 21.04 -24.39
CA PRO A 24 10.16 21.81 -23.78
C PRO A 24 10.43 23.10 -24.56
N ARG A 25 10.75 24.18 -23.85
CA ARG A 25 11.15 25.44 -24.49
C ARG A 25 12.47 25.24 -25.25
N PRO A 26 12.66 25.86 -26.43
CA PRO A 26 13.92 25.80 -27.15
C PRO A 26 15.14 26.21 -26.30
N SER A 27 14.97 27.20 -25.41
CA SER A 27 16.02 27.60 -24.47
C SER A 27 16.36 26.50 -23.47
N TRP A 28 15.38 25.78 -22.93
CA TRP A 28 15.62 24.65 -22.02
C TRP A 28 16.35 23.50 -22.73
N LEU A 29 16.00 23.22 -23.99
CA LEU A 29 16.68 22.22 -24.81
C LEU A 29 18.16 22.58 -25.07
N GLY A 30 18.45 23.84 -25.35
CA GLY A 30 19.81 24.29 -25.63
C GLY A 30 20.67 24.40 -24.37
N GLU A 31 20.12 24.99 -23.31
CA GLU A 31 20.91 25.41 -22.13
C GLU A 31 20.94 24.35 -21.03
N GLU A 32 19.84 23.62 -20.80
CA GLU A 32 19.71 22.72 -19.65
C GLU A 32 19.79 21.24 -20.04
N LEU A 33 19.20 20.84 -21.17
CA LEU A 33 19.12 19.42 -21.56
C LEU A 33 20.50 18.82 -21.82
N LEU A 34 21.38 19.51 -22.57
CA LEU A 34 22.72 18.98 -22.87
C LEU A 34 23.57 18.79 -21.60
N ALA A 35 23.52 19.76 -20.68
CA ALA A 35 24.21 19.67 -19.40
C ALA A 35 23.61 18.58 -18.49
N ARG A 36 22.29 18.34 -18.56
CA ARG A 36 21.64 17.21 -17.88
C ARG A 36 22.01 15.87 -18.48
N LEU A 37 21.98 15.73 -19.81
CA LEU A 37 22.33 14.51 -20.52
C LEU A 37 23.79 14.12 -20.27
N ALA A 38 24.71 15.07 -20.31
CA ALA A 38 26.12 14.84 -19.99
C ALA A 38 26.31 14.39 -18.54
N ARG A 39 25.53 14.95 -17.59
CA ARG A 39 25.51 14.47 -16.20
C ARG A 39 24.92 13.06 -16.08
N TRP A 40 23.79 12.79 -16.73
CA TRP A 40 23.10 11.51 -16.65
C TRP A 40 23.87 10.37 -17.35
N SER A 41 24.63 10.67 -18.40
CA SER A 41 25.43 9.67 -19.12
C SER A 41 26.64 9.17 -18.30
N VAL A 42 27.12 9.97 -17.35
CA VAL A 42 28.23 9.60 -16.46
C VAL A 42 27.78 9.09 -15.08
N ASP A 43 26.54 9.39 -14.68
CA ASP A 43 26.00 9.01 -13.38
C ASP A 43 25.55 7.53 -13.39
N SER A 44 26.52 6.62 -13.33
CA SER A 44 26.29 5.17 -13.19
C SER A 44 25.93 4.77 -11.75
N LYS A 45 24.95 5.46 -11.16
CA LYS A 45 24.40 5.01 -9.87
C LYS A 45 23.69 3.69 -10.11
N LYS A 46 24.20 2.60 -9.51
CA LYS A 46 23.42 1.38 -9.31
C LYS A 46 22.19 1.77 -8.51
N SER A 47 21.07 1.98 -9.20
CA SER A 47 19.79 2.28 -8.57
C SER A 47 19.43 1.11 -7.66
N GLU A 48 19.07 1.40 -6.42
CA GLU A 48 18.56 0.38 -5.49
C GLU A 48 17.24 -0.22 -6.00
N PHE A 49 16.54 0.46 -6.92
CA PHE A 49 15.28 0.05 -7.53
C PHE A 49 15.44 -0.30 -9.01
N LYS A 50 14.57 -1.18 -9.52
CA LYS A 50 14.48 -1.45 -10.95
C LYS A 50 14.10 -0.20 -11.78
N SER A 51 14.38 -0.26 -13.09
CA SER A 51 14.00 0.80 -14.01
C SER A 51 12.48 0.98 -14.08
N THR A 52 12.05 2.22 -14.25
CA THR A 52 10.64 2.58 -14.37
C THR A 52 9.97 1.89 -15.57
N LEU A 53 8.80 1.27 -15.33
CA LEU A 53 7.99 0.57 -16.34
C LEU A 53 8.79 -0.53 -17.06
N SER A 54 9.54 -1.33 -16.29
CA SER A 54 10.38 -2.40 -16.81
C SER A 54 9.63 -3.67 -17.18
N LEU A 55 8.43 -3.88 -16.63
CA LEU A 55 7.66 -5.10 -16.87
C LEU A 55 6.61 -4.97 -17.97
N ILE A 56 6.43 -3.78 -18.55
CA ILE A 56 5.42 -3.53 -19.59
C ILE A 56 5.99 -2.65 -20.70
N SER A 57 5.36 -2.68 -21.89
CA SER A 57 5.74 -1.79 -22.98
C SER A 57 5.51 -0.30 -22.63
N ILE A 58 6.59 0.47 -22.56
CA ILE A 58 6.55 1.93 -22.33
C ILE A 58 5.68 2.64 -23.38
N ILE A 59 5.68 2.14 -24.62
CA ILE A 59 4.89 2.71 -25.72
C ILE A 59 3.40 2.43 -25.50
N LYS A 60 3.01 1.17 -25.22
CA LYS A 60 1.61 0.81 -24.91
C LYS A 60 1.12 1.57 -23.67
N TYR A 61 1.94 1.66 -22.62
CA TYR A 61 1.65 2.44 -21.41
C TYR A 61 1.40 3.90 -21.72
N SER A 62 2.32 4.56 -22.43
CA SER A 62 2.22 6.00 -22.70
C SER A 62 0.96 6.33 -23.50
N LYS A 63 0.62 5.50 -24.49
CA LYS A 63 -0.62 5.66 -25.27
C LYS A 63 -1.86 5.48 -24.39
N THR A 64 -1.91 4.41 -23.60
CA THR A 64 -3.04 4.09 -22.73
C THR A 64 -3.23 5.16 -21.66
N TYR A 65 -2.16 5.61 -21.03
CA TYR A 65 -2.20 6.67 -20.03
C TYR A 65 -2.76 7.98 -20.61
N GLN A 66 -2.31 8.42 -21.79
CA GLN A 66 -2.84 9.66 -22.39
C GLN A 66 -4.33 9.54 -22.72
N MET A 67 -4.76 8.39 -23.24
CA MET A 67 -6.16 8.12 -23.52
C MET A 67 -7.02 8.17 -22.25
N LEU A 68 -6.61 7.48 -21.17
CA LEU A 68 -7.33 7.50 -19.91
C LEU A 68 -7.29 8.89 -19.26
N LYS A 69 -6.13 9.57 -19.29
CA LYS A 69 -5.99 10.92 -18.74
C LYS A 69 -6.99 11.88 -19.38
N GLU A 70 -7.14 11.84 -20.70
CA GLU A 70 -8.13 12.66 -21.41
C GLU A 70 -9.57 12.27 -21.06
N LYS A 71 -9.86 10.96 -20.97
CA LYS A 71 -11.20 10.44 -20.64
C LYS A 71 -11.66 10.80 -19.23
N TYR A 72 -10.76 10.79 -18.26
CA TYR A 72 -11.09 10.98 -16.83
C TYR A 72 -10.68 12.36 -16.29
N LYS A 73 -10.20 13.29 -17.13
CA LYS A 73 -9.76 14.63 -16.69
C LYS A 73 -10.84 15.42 -15.96
N ASP A 74 -12.12 15.23 -16.31
CA ASP A 74 -13.21 15.96 -15.68
C ASP A 74 -13.46 15.51 -14.23
N MET A 75 -12.98 14.31 -13.84
CA MET A 75 -13.03 13.83 -12.45
C MET A 75 -12.28 14.78 -11.50
N VAL A 76 -11.25 15.48 -11.98
CA VAL A 76 -10.50 16.49 -11.20
C VAL A 76 -11.42 17.66 -10.80
N LYS A 77 -12.37 18.04 -11.66
CA LYS A 77 -13.23 19.20 -11.45
C LYS A 77 -14.35 18.94 -10.45
N VAL A 78 -14.77 17.68 -10.33
CA VAL A 78 -15.92 17.27 -9.51
C VAL A 78 -15.51 16.45 -8.28
N TRP A 79 -14.22 16.45 -7.94
CA TRP A 79 -13.67 15.67 -6.84
C TRP A 79 -14.24 16.11 -5.48
N PRO A 80 -15.00 15.26 -4.77
CA PRO A 80 -15.68 15.65 -3.53
C PRO A 80 -14.83 15.37 -2.26
N GLU A 81 -13.67 14.74 -2.41
CA GLU A 81 -12.79 14.39 -1.30
C GLU A 81 -11.84 15.55 -0.94
N VAL A 82 -11.35 15.57 0.29
CA VAL A 82 -10.46 16.62 0.82
C VAL A 82 -9.01 16.53 0.30
N THR A 83 -8.73 15.52 -0.53
CA THR A 83 -7.41 15.29 -1.12
C THR A 83 -7.20 16.11 -2.39
N ASP A 84 -5.93 16.30 -2.77
CA ASP A 84 -5.58 16.98 -4.01
C ASP A 84 -6.06 16.18 -5.24
N PRO A 85 -7.05 16.68 -6.00
CA PRO A 85 -7.63 15.94 -7.10
C PRO A 85 -6.64 15.68 -8.23
N GLU A 86 -5.74 16.63 -8.54
CA GLU A 86 -4.78 16.44 -9.63
C GLU A 86 -3.80 15.32 -9.30
N LYS A 87 -3.35 15.25 -8.04
CA LYS A 87 -2.48 14.17 -7.60
C LYS A 87 -3.19 12.82 -7.63
N PHE A 88 -4.34 12.70 -6.97
CA PHE A 88 -4.98 11.40 -6.75
C PHE A 88 -5.64 10.85 -8.03
N VAL A 89 -6.29 11.69 -8.83
CA VAL A 89 -6.91 11.24 -10.08
C VAL A 89 -5.85 10.75 -11.06
N TYR A 90 -4.77 11.50 -11.27
CA TYR A 90 -3.74 11.09 -12.23
C TYR A 90 -2.86 9.94 -11.73
N GLU A 91 -2.74 9.74 -10.41
CA GLU A 91 -2.10 8.56 -9.83
C GLU A 91 -2.91 7.29 -10.14
N ASP A 92 -4.23 7.29 -9.90
CA ASP A 92 -5.09 6.14 -10.22
C ASP A 92 -5.22 5.90 -11.74
N VAL A 93 -5.24 6.96 -12.56
CA VAL A 93 -5.20 6.85 -14.03
C VAL A 93 -3.90 6.19 -14.51
N ALA A 94 -2.76 6.57 -13.94
CA ALA A 94 -1.48 5.96 -14.25
C ALA A 94 -1.41 4.48 -13.81
N LEU A 95 -1.96 4.17 -12.63
CA LEU A 95 -2.04 2.80 -12.14
C LEU A 95 -2.95 1.93 -13.00
N ALA A 96 -4.13 2.45 -13.38
CA ALA A 96 -5.04 1.78 -14.31
C ALA A 96 -4.38 1.54 -15.68
N ALA A 97 -3.68 2.53 -16.23
CA ALA A 97 -2.94 2.37 -17.48
C ALA A 97 -1.90 1.24 -17.39
N TYR A 98 -1.18 1.16 -16.26
CA TYR A 98 -0.22 0.09 -16.01
C TYR A 98 -0.88 -1.29 -16.00
N LEU A 99 -1.95 -1.45 -15.21
CA LEU A 99 -2.66 -2.72 -15.08
C LEU A 99 -3.31 -3.17 -16.39
N LEU A 100 -3.92 -2.26 -17.15
CA LEU A 100 -4.55 -2.60 -18.43
C LEU A 100 -3.54 -3.11 -19.46
N VAL A 101 -2.36 -2.49 -19.53
CA VAL A 101 -1.28 -2.96 -20.43
C VAL A 101 -0.72 -4.29 -19.94
N LEU A 102 -0.46 -4.43 -18.64
CA LEU A 102 -0.02 -5.68 -18.04
C LEU A 102 -0.98 -6.84 -18.34
N TRP A 103 -2.29 -6.57 -18.21
CA TRP A 103 -3.34 -7.55 -18.46
C TRP A 103 -3.54 -7.83 -19.95
N GLU A 104 -3.35 -6.86 -20.82
CA GLU A 104 -3.34 -7.08 -22.27
C GLU A 104 -2.19 -8.00 -22.69
N GLU A 105 -0.98 -7.72 -22.22
CA GLU A 105 0.19 -8.57 -22.48
C GLU A 105 -0.02 -9.99 -21.90
N GLU A 106 -0.58 -10.12 -20.69
CA GLU A 106 -0.93 -11.42 -20.13
C GLU A 106 -1.93 -12.19 -21.01
N ARG A 107 -2.95 -11.52 -21.54
CA ARG A 107 -3.94 -12.16 -22.43
C ARG A 107 -3.30 -12.63 -23.73
N GLU A 108 -2.44 -11.81 -24.33
CA GLU A 108 -1.66 -12.16 -25.52
C GLU A 108 -0.78 -13.40 -25.27
N GLU A 109 -0.02 -13.41 -24.17
CA GLU A 109 0.87 -14.51 -23.79
C GLU A 109 0.13 -15.83 -23.55
N ARG A 110 -1.08 -15.76 -22.98
CA ARG A 110 -1.88 -16.94 -22.60
C ARG A 110 -2.92 -17.33 -23.65
N GLY A 111 -3.05 -16.58 -24.75
CA GLY A 111 -4.07 -16.80 -25.76
C GLY A 111 -5.51 -16.62 -25.23
N LEU A 112 -5.71 -15.70 -24.28
CA LEU A 112 -7.00 -15.43 -23.65
C LEU A 112 -7.73 -14.29 -24.38
N THR A 113 -9.04 -14.42 -24.53
CA THR A 113 -9.90 -13.37 -25.10
C THR A 113 -10.70 -12.62 -24.02
N ALA A 114 -11.04 -13.30 -22.93
CA ALA A 114 -11.75 -12.71 -21.80
C ALA A 114 -10.86 -11.71 -21.05
N LYS A 115 -11.46 -10.60 -20.60
CA LYS A 115 -10.81 -9.62 -19.74
C LYS A 115 -10.68 -10.16 -18.32
N GLN A 116 -9.54 -9.88 -17.70
CA GLN A 116 -9.22 -10.28 -16.33
C GLN A 116 -10.24 -9.73 -15.35
N SER A 117 -10.66 -10.60 -14.43
CA SER A 117 -11.45 -10.23 -13.26
C SER A 117 -10.57 -9.74 -12.11
N PHE A 118 -11.09 -8.85 -11.27
CA PHE A 118 -10.29 -8.32 -10.15
C PHE A 118 -11.10 -8.00 -8.88
N VAL A 119 -10.41 -7.98 -7.75
CA VAL A 119 -10.88 -7.37 -6.50
C VAL A 119 -9.79 -6.44 -5.95
N ASP A 120 -10.15 -5.19 -5.67
CA ASP A 120 -9.25 -4.21 -5.03
C ASP A 120 -9.53 -4.15 -3.53
N LEU A 121 -8.54 -4.55 -2.72
CA LEU A 121 -8.66 -4.69 -1.27
C LEU A 121 -8.10 -3.44 -0.56
N GLY A 122 -8.95 -2.73 0.16
CA GLY A 122 -8.64 -1.40 0.67
C GLY A 122 -8.73 -0.34 -0.43
N CYS A 123 -9.79 -0.38 -1.25
CA CYS A 123 -9.91 0.42 -2.47
C CYS A 123 -10.10 1.94 -2.22
N GLY A 124 -10.32 2.35 -0.96
CA GLY A 124 -10.39 3.74 -0.55
C GLY A 124 -11.42 4.56 -1.34
N ASN A 125 -10.93 5.47 -2.19
CA ASN A 125 -11.79 6.32 -2.99
C ASN A 125 -12.54 5.55 -4.11
N GLY A 126 -12.10 4.35 -4.50
CA GLY A 126 -12.76 3.52 -5.51
C GLY A 126 -12.56 3.96 -6.97
N LEU A 127 -11.76 5.00 -7.25
CA LEU A 127 -11.53 5.51 -8.60
C LEU A 127 -10.83 4.48 -9.49
N LEU A 128 -9.84 3.76 -8.96
CA LEU A 128 -9.17 2.69 -9.70
C LEU A 128 -10.19 1.63 -10.16
N VAL A 129 -11.06 1.19 -9.25
CA VAL A 129 -12.13 0.22 -9.52
C VAL A 129 -13.08 0.78 -10.59
N HIS A 130 -13.47 2.05 -10.47
CA HIS A 130 -14.31 2.73 -11.45
C HIS A 130 -13.69 2.72 -12.85
N ILE A 131 -12.41 3.07 -12.96
CA ILE A 131 -11.70 3.11 -14.25
C ILE A 131 -11.65 1.70 -14.84
N LEU A 132 -11.12 0.71 -14.10
CA LEU A 132 -10.96 -0.66 -14.60
C LEU A 132 -12.30 -1.28 -15.02
N SER A 133 -13.35 -1.08 -14.23
CA SER A 133 -14.70 -1.57 -14.55
C SER A 133 -15.29 -0.89 -15.78
N THR A 134 -15.09 0.42 -15.93
CA THR A 134 -15.53 1.19 -17.10
C THR A 134 -14.74 0.81 -18.36
N GLU A 135 -13.47 0.42 -18.22
CA GLU A 135 -12.68 -0.20 -19.30
C GLU A 135 -13.07 -1.66 -19.56
N GLY A 136 -14.11 -2.19 -18.91
CA GLY A 136 -14.74 -3.48 -19.19
C GLY A 136 -14.14 -4.68 -18.46
N HIS A 137 -13.32 -4.46 -17.42
CA HIS A 137 -12.84 -5.54 -16.57
C HIS A 137 -13.86 -5.82 -15.45
N PRO A 138 -14.36 -7.07 -15.30
CA PRO A 138 -15.30 -7.39 -14.24
C PRO A 138 -14.59 -7.34 -12.88
N GLY A 139 -15.09 -6.57 -11.94
CA GLY A 139 -14.47 -6.51 -10.62
C GLY A 139 -15.23 -5.67 -9.62
N ARG A 140 -14.68 -5.61 -8.42
CA ARG A 140 -15.20 -4.81 -7.31
C ARG A 140 -14.10 -4.31 -6.39
N GLY A 141 -14.40 -3.27 -5.64
CA GLY A 141 -13.54 -2.78 -4.56
C GLY A 141 -14.17 -3.02 -3.21
N ILE A 142 -13.36 -3.41 -2.24
CA ILE A 142 -13.80 -3.59 -0.85
C ILE A 142 -12.96 -2.66 0.03
N ASP A 143 -13.63 -1.82 0.81
CA ASP A 143 -12.97 -0.98 1.81
C ASP A 143 -13.78 -0.99 3.11
N VAL A 144 -13.08 -0.88 4.25
CA VAL A 144 -13.74 -0.82 5.56
C VAL A 144 -14.60 0.44 5.72
N ARG A 145 -14.38 1.47 4.89
CA ARG A 145 -15.06 2.74 4.96
C ARG A 145 -15.46 3.26 3.58
N ARG A 146 -16.78 3.44 3.39
CA ARG A 146 -17.33 4.15 2.24
C ARG A 146 -16.85 5.61 2.18
N ARG A 147 -16.52 6.07 0.97
CA ARG A 147 -16.15 7.47 0.67
C ARG A 147 -17.29 8.20 -0.05
N LYS A 148 -17.29 9.53 0.01
CA LYS A 148 -18.37 10.35 -0.58
C LYS A 148 -18.38 10.23 -2.10
N ILE A 149 -17.20 10.12 -2.70
CA ILE A 149 -17.06 9.96 -4.14
C ILE A 149 -17.75 8.68 -4.69
N TRP A 150 -18.00 7.67 -3.85
CA TRP A 150 -18.67 6.45 -4.30
C TRP A 150 -20.08 6.72 -4.84
N ASP A 151 -20.75 7.76 -4.34
CA ASP A 151 -22.11 8.13 -4.79
C ASP A 151 -22.11 8.73 -6.20
N MET A 152 -20.94 9.11 -6.73
CA MET A 152 -20.79 9.66 -8.08
C MET A 152 -20.56 8.60 -9.16
N TYR A 153 -20.20 7.39 -8.77
CA TYR A 153 -19.91 6.34 -9.74
C TYR A 153 -21.19 5.67 -10.25
N GLY A 154 -21.17 5.28 -11.53
CA GLY A 154 -22.28 4.59 -12.17
C GLY A 154 -22.41 3.12 -11.76
N PRO A 155 -23.49 2.44 -12.18
CA PRO A 155 -23.82 1.06 -11.78
C PRO A 155 -22.75 0.02 -12.20
N GLN A 156 -21.89 0.35 -13.16
CA GLN A 156 -20.75 -0.47 -13.55
C GLN A 156 -19.66 -0.57 -12.46
N THR A 157 -19.69 0.29 -11.44
CA THR A 157 -18.67 0.34 -10.39
C THR A 157 -19.21 -0.32 -9.13
N CYS A 158 -18.75 -1.54 -8.85
CA CYS A 158 -19.15 -2.28 -7.66
C CYS A 158 -18.19 -1.96 -6.50
N LEU A 159 -18.70 -1.34 -5.44
CA LEU A 159 -17.93 -0.99 -4.24
C LEU A 159 -18.68 -1.44 -2.99
N GLU A 160 -17.98 -2.13 -2.10
CA GLU A 160 -18.52 -2.78 -0.90
C GLU A 160 -17.87 -2.16 0.34
N GLU A 161 -18.69 -1.71 1.29
CA GLU A 161 -18.20 -1.27 2.61
C GLU A 161 -18.15 -2.46 3.57
N ASP A 162 -17.03 -3.17 3.58
CA ASP A 162 -16.83 -4.36 4.40
C ASP A 162 -15.40 -4.49 4.92
N ALA A 163 -15.24 -5.18 6.05
CA ALA A 163 -13.94 -5.42 6.65
C ALA A 163 -13.30 -6.68 6.07
N ILE A 164 -12.05 -6.57 5.62
CA ILE A 164 -11.26 -7.73 5.20
C ILE A 164 -10.60 -8.36 6.43
N THR A 165 -11.08 -9.54 6.81
CA THR A 165 -10.48 -10.40 7.85
C THR A 165 -9.65 -11.51 7.21
N PRO A 166 -8.41 -11.79 7.66
CA PRO A 166 -7.60 -12.88 7.13
C PRO A 166 -8.14 -14.23 7.62
N ASN A 167 -9.21 -14.70 6.97
CA ASN A 167 -9.85 -15.98 7.17
C ASN A 167 -10.48 -16.47 5.85
N ASP A 168 -11.05 -17.66 5.87
CA ASP A 168 -11.59 -18.29 4.66
C ASP A 168 -12.83 -17.59 4.09
N LYS A 169 -13.45 -16.65 4.82
CA LYS A 169 -14.60 -15.87 4.33
C LYS A 169 -14.22 -14.79 3.33
N THR A 170 -12.97 -14.33 3.34
CA THR A 170 -12.47 -13.31 2.41
C THR A 170 -11.62 -13.93 1.31
N LEU A 171 -12.05 -15.06 0.77
CA LEU A 171 -11.44 -15.72 -0.38
C LEU A 171 -12.21 -15.42 -1.65
N PHE A 172 -11.48 -15.35 -2.77
CA PHE A 172 -12.01 -14.93 -4.07
C PHE A 172 -11.66 -15.97 -5.15
N PRO A 173 -12.24 -17.18 -5.11
CA PRO A 173 -11.83 -18.30 -5.96
C PRO A 173 -12.04 -18.05 -7.46
N ASP A 174 -13.02 -17.21 -7.81
CA ASP A 174 -13.40 -16.89 -9.19
C ASP A 174 -12.71 -15.63 -9.74
N VAL A 175 -11.69 -15.12 -9.05
CA VAL A 175 -11.03 -13.85 -9.39
C VAL A 175 -9.59 -14.08 -9.86
N ASP A 176 -9.23 -13.46 -10.98
CA ASP A 176 -7.89 -13.58 -11.57
C ASP A 176 -6.83 -12.79 -10.78
N TRP A 177 -7.20 -11.60 -10.29
CA TRP A 177 -6.28 -10.64 -9.68
C TRP A 177 -6.81 -10.02 -8.38
N LEU A 178 -5.97 -10.03 -7.34
CA LEU A 178 -6.15 -9.16 -6.17
C LEU A 178 -5.23 -7.95 -6.26
N ILE A 179 -5.80 -6.77 -6.03
CA ILE A 179 -5.10 -5.49 -6.08
C ILE A 179 -5.02 -4.93 -4.66
N GLY A 180 -3.86 -4.37 -4.32
CA GLY A 180 -3.63 -3.58 -3.13
C GLY A 180 -3.00 -2.25 -3.49
N ASN A 181 -3.81 -1.30 -3.92
CA ASN A 181 -3.35 0.06 -4.18
C ASN A 181 -3.30 0.84 -2.86
N HIS A 182 -2.10 1.02 -2.29
CA HIS A 182 -1.96 1.76 -1.03
C HIS A 182 -2.80 1.20 0.13
N SER A 183 -2.93 -0.13 0.18
CA SER A 183 -3.85 -0.88 1.03
C SER A 183 -3.47 -0.99 2.52
N ASP A 184 -2.65 -0.06 3.04
CA ASP A 184 -2.21 -0.01 4.44
C ASP A 184 -1.83 -1.39 5.05
N GLU A 185 -2.56 -1.80 6.10
CA GLU A 185 -2.40 -3.02 6.89
C GLU A 185 -2.67 -4.30 6.08
N LEU A 186 -3.42 -4.20 4.98
CA LEU A 186 -3.72 -5.34 4.11
C LEU A 186 -2.56 -5.68 3.18
N THR A 187 -1.60 -4.78 2.98
CA THR A 187 -0.47 -4.99 2.05
C THR A 187 0.22 -6.37 2.21
N PRO A 188 0.64 -6.81 3.42
CA PRO A 188 1.22 -8.15 3.59
C PRO A 188 0.20 -9.29 3.46
N TRP A 189 -1.09 -9.03 3.68
CA TRP A 189 -2.15 -10.05 3.58
C TRP A 189 -2.55 -10.36 2.13
N ILE A 190 -2.44 -9.40 1.21
CA ILE A 190 -2.89 -9.59 -0.18
C ILE A 190 -2.23 -10.78 -0.89
N PRO A 191 -0.89 -10.99 -0.80
CA PRO A 191 -0.29 -12.21 -1.34
C PRO A 191 -0.81 -13.49 -0.68
N VAL A 192 -1.13 -13.46 0.62
CA VAL A 192 -1.69 -14.62 1.33
C VAL A 192 -3.10 -14.93 0.83
N ILE A 193 -3.96 -13.91 0.74
CA ILE A 193 -5.34 -14.05 0.26
C ILE A 193 -5.35 -14.54 -1.19
N ALA A 194 -4.51 -13.97 -2.06
CA ALA A 194 -4.38 -14.42 -3.44
C ALA A 194 -3.89 -15.88 -3.51
N ALA A 195 -2.98 -16.27 -2.63
CA ALA A 195 -2.48 -17.63 -2.57
C ALA A 195 -3.53 -18.67 -2.14
N ARG A 196 -4.45 -18.28 -1.26
CA ARG A 196 -5.51 -19.14 -0.75
C ARG A 196 -6.80 -19.09 -1.56
N SER A 197 -7.02 -18.03 -2.32
CA SER A 197 -8.23 -17.86 -3.13
C SER A 197 -8.28 -18.88 -4.26
N SER A 198 -7.21 -18.98 -5.05
CA SER A 198 -7.08 -19.97 -6.11
C SER A 198 -5.62 -20.12 -6.52
N TYR A 199 -5.24 -21.32 -6.98
CA TYR A 199 -3.89 -21.56 -7.51
C TYR A 199 -3.55 -20.59 -8.65
N GLY A 200 -4.55 -20.25 -9.48
CA GLY A 200 -4.40 -19.33 -10.61
C GLY A 200 -4.50 -17.85 -10.24
N CYS A 201 -4.93 -17.49 -9.03
CA CYS A 201 -5.09 -16.10 -8.62
C CYS A 201 -3.72 -15.42 -8.46
N ARG A 202 -3.64 -14.18 -8.93
CA ARG A 202 -2.43 -13.33 -8.94
C ARG A 202 -2.63 -12.13 -8.04
N PHE A 203 -1.55 -11.42 -7.75
CA PHE A 203 -1.64 -10.18 -7.00
C PHE A 203 -0.82 -9.05 -7.60
N PHE A 204 -1.28 -7.83 -7.36
CA PHE A 204 -0.56 -6.59 -7.51
C PHE A 204 -0.64 -5.82 -6.19
N VAL A 205 0.47 -5.35 -5.66
CA VAL A 205 0.48 -4.45 -4.50
C VAL A 205 1.37 -3.24 -4.75
N LEU A 206 0.91 -2.07 -4.32
CA LEU A 206 1.66 -0.81 -4.27
C LEU A 206 1.82 -0.36 -2.81
N PRO A 207 2.88 -0.82 -2.11
CA PRO A 207 3.04 -0.57 -0.69
C PRO A 207 3.30 0.91 -0.37
N CYS A 208 2.54 1.48 0.56
CA CYS A 208 2.78 2.83 1.10
C CYS A 208 3.06 2.85 2.61
N CYS A 209 2.32 2.08 3.41
CA CYS A 209 2.47 2.09 4.86
C CYS A 209 3.20 0.84 5.34
N PHE A 210 3.98 0.98 6.41
CA PHE A 210 4.89 -0.06 6.90
C PHE A 210 4.19 -0.92 7.95
N PHE A 211 3.43 -1.92 7.50
CA PHE A 211 2.70 -2.86 8.34
C PHE A 211 3.18 -4.29 8.13
N ASP A 212 3.34 -5.02 9.23
CA ASP A 212 3.44 -6.48 9.27
C ASP A 212 2.04 -7.06 9.53
N PHE A 213 1.92 -8.38 9.62
CA PHE A 213 0.64 -9.08 9.86
C PHE A 213 -0.05 -8.73 11.19
N ILE A 214 0.71 -8.26 12.20
CA ILE A 214 0.23 -7.98 13.57
C ILE A 214 0.60 -6.54 14.01
N GLY A 215 0.62 -5.59 13.08
CA GLY A 215 0.84 -4.18 13.40
C GLY A 215 1.99 -3.55 12.61
N LYS A 216 2.68 -2.55 13.18
CA LYS A 216 3.71 -1.81 12.45
C LYS A 216 4.93 -2.67 12.16
N TYR A 217 5.43 -2.56 10.94
CA TYR A 217 6.67 -3.21 10.52
C TYR A 217 7.86 -2.59 11.26
N SER A 218 8.59 -3.42 11.99
CA SER A 218 9.81 -3.03 12.70
C SER A 218 11.03 -3.27 11.82
N ARG A 219 11.76 -2.18 11.56
CA ARG A 219 12.99 -2.21 10.75
C ARG A 219 14.06 -3.06 11.41
N ARG A 220 14.70 -3.93 10.64
CA ARG A 220 15.73 -4.89 11.06
C ARG A 220 17.12 -4.48 10.60
N GLN A 221 17.24 -3.70 9.52
CA GLN A 221 18.54 -3.38 8.90
C GLN A 221 18.76 -1.86 8.78
N SER A 222 19.73 -1.33 9.52
CA SER A 222 20.07 0.09 9.50
C SER A 222 20.73 0.59 8.20
N ARG A 223 21.17 -0.32 7.31
CA ARG A 223 21.90 0.01 6.07
C ARG A 223 21.01 0.32 4.86
N LYS A 224 19.75 -0.16 4.83
CA LYS A 224 18.80 0.05 3.72
C LYS A 224 17.78 1.13 4.06
N THR A 225 17.22 1.83 3.08
CA THR A 225 16.08 2.73 3.39
C THR A 225 14.92 1.93 3.99
N GLN A 226 14.12 2.54 4.88
CA GLN A 226 12.94 1.87 5.46
C GLN A 226 12.00 1.34 4.36
N TYR A 227 11.85 2.11 3.27
CA TYR A 227 11.01 1.71 2.15
C TYR A 227 11.58 0.50 1.40
N ARG A 228 12.88 0.48 1.08
CA ARG A 228 13.49 -0.69 0.43
C ARG A 228 13.37 -1.94 1.28
N GLU A 229 13.70 -1.83 2.57
CA GLU A 229 13.60 -2.96 3.48
C GLU A 229 12.16 -3.50 3.58
N TYR A 230 11.18 -2.60 3.56
CA TYR A 230 9.78 -3.00 3.55
C TYR A 230 9.36 -3.69 2.24
N LEU A 231 9.83 -3.22 1.08
CA LEU A 231 9.60 -3.91 -0.19
C LEU A 231 10.23 -5.31 -0.21
N ASP A 232 11.42 -5.45 0.36
CA ASP A 232 12.07 -6.75 0.51
C ASP A 232 11.24 -7.68 1.40
N PHE A 233 10.65 -7.15 2.48
CA PHE A 233 9.71 -7.91 3.33
C PHE A 233 8.46 -8.35 2.55
N ILE A 234 7.79 -7.47 1.80
CA ILE A 234 6.62 -7.87 1.02
C ILE A 234 7.00 -8.88 -0.09
N THR A 235 8.21 -8.77 -0.64
CA THR A 235 8.76 -9.77 -1.55
C THR A 235 8.94 -11.13 -0.87
N GLU A 236 9.49 -11.15 0.35
CA GLU A 236 9.62 -12.36 1.19
C GLU A 236 8.25 -13.00 1.45
N VAL A 237 7.24 -12.20 1.77
CA VAL A 237 5.86 -12.66 1.95
C VAL A 237 5.33 -13.32 0.68
N GLY A 238 5.49 -12.68 -0.49
CA GLY A 238 5.05 -13.24 -1.77
C GLY A 238 5.77 -14.56 -2.12
N LEU A 239 7.08 -14.64 -1.85
CA LEU A 239 7.87 -15.87 -2.03
C LEU A 239 7.41 -16.99 -1.07
N ALA A 240 7.13 -16.66 0.19
CA ALA A 240 6.59 -17.60 1.18
C ALA A 240 5.19 -18.09 0.81
N CYS A 241 4.41 -17.25 0.12
CA CYS A 241 3.12 -17.62 -0.48
C CYS A 241 3.28 -18.45 -1.77
N GLY A 242 4.51 -18.65 -2.22
CA GLY A 242 4.87 -19.48 -3.37
C GLY A 242 4.65 -18.81 -4.72
N PHE A 243 4.76 -17.49 -4.79
CA PHE A 243 4.72 -16.73 -6.05
C PHE A 243 6.12 -16.46 -6.60
N HIS A 244 6.24 -16.40 -7.93
CA HIS A 244 7.29 -15.62 -8.57
C HIS A 244 6.92 -14.14 -8.44
N VAL A 245 7.67 -13.43 -7.61
CA VAL A 245 7.43 -12.00 -7.33
C VAL A 245 8.31 -11.15 -8.23
N GLU A 246 7.69 -10.28 -9.01
CA GLU A 246 8.37 -9.29 -9.82
C GLU A 246 8.17 -7.89 -9.22
N GLU A 247 9.25 -7.11 -9.20
CA GLU A 247 9.23 -5.69 -8.86
C GLU A 247 9.15 -4.85 -10.14
N ASP A 248 8.43 -3.72 -10.08
CA ASP A 248 8.52 -2.64 -11.06
C ASP A 248 8.35 -1.27 -10.41
N CYS A 249 8.85 -0.23 -11.07
CA CYS A 249 8.67 1.16 -10.64
C CYS A 249 7.63 1.85 -11.55
N LEU A 250 6.54 2.33 -10.96
CA LEU A 250 5.48 3.04 -11.67
C LEU A 250 5.87 4.48 -12.02
N ARG A 251 5.21 5.06 -13.01
CA ARG A 251 5.32 6.48 -13.37
C ARG A 251 4.16 7.28 -12.77
N ILE A 252 4.21 7.45 -11.45
CA ILE A 252 3.22 8.18 -10.64
C ILE A 252 3.88 9.30 -9.83
N PRO A 253 3.14 10.36 -9.40
CA PRO A 253 3.66 11.46 -8.60
C PRO A 253 3.83 11.09 -7.11
N SER A 254 4.51 9.97 -6.84
CA SER A 254 4.76 9.44 -5.48
C SER A 254 6.22 9.02 -5.29
N THR A 255 6.70 9.16 -4.04
CA THR A 255 7.98 8.58 -3.61
C THR A 255 7.87 7.09 -3.35
N LYS A 256 6.66 6.58 -3.08
CA LYS A 256 6.35 5.17 -2.85
C LYS A 256 5.67 4.58 -4.08
N ARG A 257 6.46 4.46 -5.14
CA ARG A 257 6.01 4.12 -6.51
C ARG A 257 6.47 2.73 -6.99
N VAL A 258 7.03 1.92 -6.11
CA VAL A 258 7.49 0.57 -6.43
C VAL A 258 6.37 -0.40 -6.13
N CYS A 259 5.94 -1.16 -7.14
CA CYS A 259 4.93 -2.19 -7.01
C CYS A 259 5.55 -3.59 -7.05
N LEU A 260 4.84 -4.56 -6.48
CA LEU A 260 5.21 -5.97 -6.46
C LEU A 260 4.07 -6.81 -7.05
N ILE A 261 4.42 -7.74 -7.92
CA ILE A 261 3.48 -8.50 -8.75
C ILE A 261 3.76 -9.99 -8.61
N GLY A 262 2.75 -10.79 -8.25
CA GLY A 262 2.83 -12.25 -8.24
C GLY A 262 2.11 -12.86 -9.43
N LYS A 263 2.83 -13.18 -10.52
CA LYS A 263 2.21 -13.65 -11.79
C LYS A 263 1.99 -15.17 -11.89
N SER A 264 2.80 -15.95 -11.20
CA SER A 264 2.79 -17.42 -11.32
C SER A 264 3.31 -18.08 -10.04
N ARG A 265 3.08 -19.40 -9.92
CA ARG A 265 3.53 -20.20 -8.78
C ARG A 265 4.94 -20.74 -8.98
N THR A 266 5.69 -20.87 -7.87
CA THR A 266 7.03 -21.49 -7.84
C THR A 266 7.00 -23.02 -7.67
N TYR A 267 5.81 -23.59 -7.61
CA TYR A 267 5.55 -25.00 -7.38
C TYR A 267 4.43 -25.47 -8.30
N SER A 268 4.28 -26.79 -8.49
CA SER A 268 3.18 -27.40 -9.25
C SER A 268 1.88 -27.50 -8.43
N PRO A 269 0.68 -27.54 -9.04
CA PRO A 269 -0.60 -27.62 -8.32
C PRO A 269 -0.69 -28.75 -7.27
N ALA A 270 -0.08 -29.91 -7.56
CA ALA A 270 -0.05 -31.05 -6.65
C ALA A 270 0.60 -30.77 -5.27
N ARG A 271 1.37 -29.69 -5.15
CA ARG A 271 2.05 -29.29 -3.91
C ARG A 271 1.29 -28.25 -3.08
N GLU A 272 0.09 -27.81 -3.51
CA GLU A 272 -0.67 -26.76 -2.83
C GLU A 272 -0.85 -27.03 -1.33
N VAL A 273 -1.27 -28.24 -0.97
CA VAL A 273 -1.49 -28.61 0.44
C VAL A 273 -0.21 -28.47 1.28
N SER A 274 0.94 -28.82 0.71
CA SER A 274 2.23 -28.65 1.39
C SER A 274 2.65 -27.19 1.48
N MET A 275 2.39 -26.41 0.42
CA MET A 275 2.74 -25.00 0.36
C MET A 275 1.86 -24.17 1.30
N ASP A 276 0.57 -24.48 1.42
CA ASP A 276 -0.31 -23.80 2.36
C ASP A 276 0.08 -24.07 3.82
N LYS A 277 0.54 -25.28 4.15
CA LYS A 277 1.16 -25.57 5.46
C LYS A 277 2.40 -24.72 5.71
N GLN A 278 3.25 -24.54 4.71
CA GLN A 278 4.45 -23.69 4.81
C GLN A 278 4.07 -22.21 4.97
N ARG A 279 3.10 -21.72 4.19
CA ARG A 279 2.51 -20.37 4.28
C ARG A 279 1.97 -20.10 5.68
N THR A 280 1.20 -21.03 6.23
CA THR A 280 0.67 -20.95 7.60
C THR A 280 1.79 -20.85 8.64
N ARG A 281 2.84 -21.68 8.53
CA ARG A 281 3.99 -21.61 9.44
C ARG A 281 4.72 -20.27 9.34
N TYR A 282 4.88 -19.74 8.12
CA TYR A 282 5.51 -18.44 7.89
C TYR A 282 4.75 -17.33 8.60
N ILE A 283 3.44 -17.22 8.38
CA ILE A 283 2.58 -16.21 9.01
C ILE A 283 2.65 -16.33 10.54
N ASN A 284 2.54 -17.54 11.07
CA ASN A 284 2.62 -17.79 12.52
C ASN A 284 3.99 -17.46 13.11
N SER A 285 5.08 -17.65 12.37
CA SER A 285 6.44 -17.33 12.85
C SER A 285 6.65 -15.84 13.13
N ARG A 286 5.86 -14.97 12.48
CA ARG A 286 5.94 -13.51 12.65
C ARG A 286 5.37 -13.03 13.99
N ARG A 287 4.63 -13.88 14.73
CA ARG A 287 4.18 -13.60 16.11
C ARG A 287 5.35 -13.33 17.07
N GLY A 288 6.47 -14.03 16.90
CA GLY A 288 7.61 -13.98 17.82
C GLY A 288 8.47 -12.71 17.76
N HIS A 289 8.17 -11.77 16.87
CA HIS A 289 8.94 -10.53 16.69
C HIS A 289 8.30 -9.31 17.36
N LEU A 290 7.31 -9.48 18.25
CA LEU A 290 7.03 -8.46 19.26
C LEU A 290 8.28 -8.33 20.14
N ALA A 291 9.03 -7.25 19.98
CA ALA A 291 9.83 -6.74 21.08
C ALA A 291 8.85 -6.48 22.22
N SER A 292 8.88 -7.31 23.26
CA SER A 292 8.17 -7.02 24.51
C SER A 292 8.58 -5.61 24.95
N PRO A 293 7.65 -4.76 25.41
CA PRO A 293 8.02 -3.53 26.09
C PRO A 293 8.96 -3.90 27.25
N PRO A 294 10.09 -3.21 27.45
CA PRO A 294 10.90 -3.42 28.63
C PRO A 294 10.10 -2.90 29.83
N GLY A 295 9.45 -3.78 30.60
CA GLY A 295 8.85 -3.38 31.86
C GLY A 295 7.60 -4.10 32.36
N GLU A 296 7.08 -5.14 31.71
CA GLU A 296 5.97 -5.91 32.29
C GLU A 296 6.43 -7.30 32.72
N THR A 297 6.59 -7.44 34.03
CA THR A 297 6.79 -8.72 34.71
C THR A 297 5.53 -9.57 34.50
N PRO A 298 5.63 -10.88 34.18
CA PRO A 298 4.45 -11.71 34.02
C PRO A 298 3.71 -11.82 35.35
N ALA A 299 2.46 -11.34 35.39
CA ALA A 299 1.57 -11.61 36.51
C ALA A 299 1.37 -13.12 36.62
N SER A 300 1.76 -13.68 37.76
CA SER A 300 1.59 -15.08 38.11
C SER A 300 0.11 -15.46 38.10
N LEU A 301 -0.21 -16.54 37.38
CA LEU A 301 -1.50 -17.22 37.47
C LEU A 301 -1.77 -17.65 38.94
N PRO A 302 -2.99 -17.50 39.46
CA PRO A 302 -3.32 -18.01 40.78
C PRO A 302 -3.32 -19.54 40.78
N PRO A 303 -2.85 -20.19 41.85
CA PRO A 303 -2.72 -21.63 41.90
C PRO A 303 -4.10 -22.32 41.93
N ARG A 304 -4.25 -23.34 41.07
CA ARG A 304 -5.32 -24.34 41.19
C ARG A 304 -5.14 -25.10 42.52
N ALA A 305 -6.08 -24.92 43.43
CA ALA A 305 -6.23 -25.80 44.59
C ALA A 305 -7.08 -27.03 44.18
N ALA A 306 -6.45 -28.20 44.22
CA ALA A 306 -7.09 -29.48 44.53
C ALA A 306 -6.73 -29.77 46.01
N VAL A 307 -7.50 -30.39 46.90
CA VAL A 307 -8.31 -31.62 46.89
C VAL A 307 -9.15 -31.60 48.19
N GLY A 308 -10.30 -32.30 48.26
CA GLY A 308 -10.85 -32.78 49.55
C GLY A 308 -12.27 -33.33 49.52
N HIS A 309 -12.40 -34.66 49.60
CA HIS A 309 -13.63 -35.47 49.64
C HIS A 309 -14.39 -35.41 50.98
N GLU A 310 -15.71 -35.68 50.93
CA GLU A 310 -16.60 -36.48 51.84
C GLU A 310 -18.03 -35.87 51.83
N GLY A 311 -19.19 -36.55 51.73
CA GLY A 311 -19.60 -37.94 51.48
C GLY A 311 -21.15 -38.05 51.62
N HIS A 312 -21.83 -38.70 50.64
CA HIS A 312 -23.08 -39.50 50.72
C HIS A 312 -24.47 -38.86 51.13
N PRO A 313 -25.64 -39.53 50.94
CA PRO A 313 -26.30 -39.87 49.66
C PRO A 313 -27.86 -39.70 49.63
N ASN A 314 -28.45 -39.65 48.43
CA ASN A 314 -29.76 -40.19 48.00
C ASN A 314 -30.10 -39.47 46.67
N GLY A 315 -30.42 -40.10 45.55
CA GLY A 315 -31.27 -41.27 45.34
C GLY A 315 -32.41 -40.79 44.44
N HIS A 316 -32.41 -41.17 43.16
CA HIS A 316 -33.57 -41.59 42.35
C HIS A 316 -33.16 -41.71 40.87
N GLN A 317 -33.40 -42.91 40.35
CA GLN A 317 -33.24 -43.35 38.97
C GLN A 317 -34.23 -42.65 38.03
N ALA A 318 -33.78 -42.37 36.80
CA ALA A 318 -34.59 -42.60 35.61
C ALA A 318 -33.65 -42.84 34.42
N LEU A 319 -33.78 -44.03 33.83
CA LEU A 319 -33.23 -44.42 32.54
C LEU A 319 -34.05 -43.75 31.45
N ASP A 320 -33.42 -43.16 30.43
CA ASP A 320 -33.96 -43.28 29.08
C ASP A 320 -32.88 -43.17 28.00
N VAL A 321 -33.18 -43.82 26.89
CA VAL A 321 -32.31 -44.37 25.87
C VAL A 321 -32.28 -43.45 24.64
N GLY A 322 -31.07 -43.22 24.11
CA GLY A 322 -30.82 -43.12 22.66
C GLY A 322 -31.26 -41.84 21.93
N ALA A 323 -30.27 -41.08 21.44
CA ALA A 323 -30.15 -40.73 20.03
C ALA A 323 -28.80 -40.03 19.82
N ALA A 324 -27.94 -40.68 19.02
CA ALA A 324 -26.74 -40.07 18.50
C ALA A 324 -27.16 -39.06 17.41
N GLU A 325 -27.21 -37.78 17.76
CA GLU A 325 -27.06 -36.71 16.79
C GLU A 325 -25.65 -36.15 16.95
N GLY A 326 -24.73 -36.70 16.17
CA GLY A 326 -23.47 -36.05 15.85
C GLY A 326 -23.77 -34.83 15.00
N GLY A 327 -24.22 -33.76 15.63
CA GLY A 327 -24.13 -32.43 15.07
C GLY A 327 -22.65 -32.14 14.87
N ALA A 328 -22.19 -32.24 13.62
CA ALA A 328 -20.93 -31.64 13.22
C ALA A 328 -21.07 -30.14 13.51
N GLU A 329 -20.53 -29.71 14.65
CA GLU A 329 -20.30 -28.30 14.93
C GLU A 329 -19.55 -27.74 13.72
N ALA A 330 -20.17 -26.77 13.04
CA ALA A 330 -19.52 -25.99 12.01
C ALA A 330 -18.16 -25.49 12.57
N PRO A 331 -17.07 -25.53 11.78
CA PRO A 331 -15.78 -25.08 12.30
C PRO A 331 -15.96 -23.62 12.72
N ALA A 332 -15.67 -23.33 13.99
CA ALA A 332 -15.63 -21.96 14.48
C ALA A 332 -14.77 -21.12 13.52
N ASP A 333 -15.25 -19.91 13.19
CA ASP A 333 -14.62 -18.96 12.26
C ASP A 333 -13.12 -18.75 12.55
N GLU A 334 -12.27 -19.61 12.00
CA GLU A 334 -10.87 -19.70 12.42
C GLU A 334 -10.06 -18.64 11.67
N LEU A 335 -9.69 -17.57 12.37
CA LEU A 335 -8.73 -16.59 11.86
C LEU A 335 -7.41 -17.29 11.52
N TRP A 336 -6.86 -17.00 10.34
CA TRP A 336 -5.56 -17.54 9.92
C TRP A 336 -4.42 -17.14 10.86
N LEU A 337 -4.63 -16.05 11.59
CA LEU A 337 -3.74 -15.57 12.63
C LEU A 337 -4.56 -14.98 13.77
N SER A 338 -4.48 -15.58 14.95
CA SER A 338 -5.17 -15.03 16.13
C SER A 338 -4.55 -13.68 16.54
N GLY A 339 -5.40 -12.75 16.98
CA GLY A 339 -4.98 -11.39 17.35
C GLY A 339 -4.94 -10.38 16.20
N PHE A 340 -5.23 -10.79 14.96
CA PHE A 340 -5.58 -9.82 13.93
C PHE A 340 -6.92 -9.17 14.29
N GLN A 341 -6.95 -7.84 14.28
CA GLN A 341 -8.17 -7.06 14.44
C GLN A 341 -8.28 -6.14 13.22
N PRO A 342 -9.34 -6.27 12.40
CA PRO A 342 -9.60 -5.29 11.37
C PRO A 342 -9.67 -3.90 11.97
N ARG A 343 -9.24 -2.89 11.20
CA ARG A 343 -9.42 -1.50 11.58
C ARG A 343 -10.91 -1.21 11.82
N GLU A 344 -11.23 -0.45 12.86
CA GLU A 344 -12.59 0.01 13.09
C GLU A 344 -13.08 0.89 11.91
N LYS A 345 -14.37 0.85 11.61
CA LYS A 345 -14.99 1.70 10.56
C LYS A 345 -14.77 3.19 10.81
N VAL A 346 -14.66 3.58 12.08
CA VAL A 346 -14.41 4.96 12.51
C VAL A 346 -13.00 5.07 13.02
N GLU A 347 -12.15 5.83 12.32
CA GLU A 347 -10.82 6.15 12.82
C GLU A 347 -10.95 7.27 13.87
N HIS A 348 -10.79 6.92 15.14
CA HIS A 348 -10.59 7.92 16.19
C HIS A 348 -9.26 8.63 15.95
N LEU A 349 -9.31 9.88 15.49
CA LEU A 349 -8.12 10.71 15.25
C LEU A 349 -7.27 10.79 16.54
N ARG A 350 -6.15 10.07 16.55
CA ARG A 350 -5.12 10.16 17.60
C ARG A 350 -4.00 11.14 17.22
N ASN A 351 -4.32 12.13 16.40
CA ASN A 351 -3.39 13.20 16.06
C ASN A 351 -3.89 14.52 16.62
N CYS A 352 -2.96 15.43 16.90
CA CYS A 352 -3.27 16.78 17.33
C CYS A 352 -3.91 17.65 16.21
N ALA A 353 -4.34 17.06 15.10
CA ALA A 353 -4.78 17.81 13.92
C ALA A 353 -6.12 18.55 14.15
N THR A 354 -6.90 18.12 15.14
CA THR A 354 -8.13 18.78 15.57
C THR A 354 -7.93 19.72 16.76
N LEU A 355 -6.70 19.84 17.28
CA LEU A 355 -6.44 20.76 18.37
C LEU A 355 -6.49 22.21 17.87
N PRO A 356 -7.05 23.15 18.66
CA PRO A 356 -7.02 24.57 18.31
C PRO A 356 -5.60 25.04 18.03
N ARG A 357 -5.43 25.89 17.01
CA ARG A 357 -4.10 26.36 16.59
C ARG A 357 -3.37 27.05 17.73
N ASP A 358 -4.08 27.87 18.50
CA ASP A 358 -3.57 28.58 19.66
C ASP A 358 -2.99 27.63 20.72
N PHE A 359 -3.62 26.47 20.92
CA PHE A 359 -3.11 25.46 21.86
C PHE A 359 -1.81 24.82 21.34
N ILE A 360 -1.75 24.48 20.05
CA ILE A 360 -0.54 23.93 19.43
C ILE A 360 0.60 24.95 19.54
N ASP A 361 0.34 26.21 19.22
CA ASP A 361 1.34 27.28 19.23
C ASP A 361 1.84 27.55 20.67
N GLN A 362 0.96 27.53 21.68
CA GLN A 362 1.35 27.62 23.09
C GLN A 362 2.27 26.47 23.52
N VAL A 363 1.92 25.22 23.16
CA VAL A 363 2.74 24.04 23.51
C VAL A 363 4.10 24.12 22.81
N VAL A 364 4.13 24.47 21.52
CA VAL A 364 5.38 24.61 20.75
C VAL A 364 6.26 25.71 21.34
N LEU A 365 5.70 26.88 21.68
CA LEU A 365 6.43 27.98 22.31
C LEU A 365 6.96 27.60 23.68
N GLN A 366 6.16 26.91 24.49
CA GLN A 366 6.57 26.46 25.81
C GLN A 366 7.71 25.44 25.72
N VAL A 367 7.64 24.47 24.80
CA VAL A 367 8.72 23.52 24.55
C VAL A 367 9.96 24.25 24.01
N ALA A 368 9.79 25.19 23.09
CA ALA A 368 10.90 25.97 22.53
C ALA A 368 11.61 26.79 23.62
N HIS A 369 10.87 27.49 24.49
CA HIS A 369 11.45 28.22 25.62
C HIS A 369 12.17 27.28 26.58
N LEU A 370 11.58 26.14 26.95
CA LEU A 370 12.24 25.16 27.82
C LEU A 370 13.52 24.58 27.20
N LEU A 371 13.56 24.40 25.88
CA LEU A 371 14.76 23.94 25.17
C LEU A 371 15.82 25.06 25.02
N LEU A 372 15.38 26.32 24.94
CA LEU A 372 16.25 27.48 24.81
C LEU A 372 16.79 27.99 26.15
N ASP A 373 16.05 27.81 27.25
CA ASP A 373 16.38 28.26 28.60
C ASP A 373 17.15 27.21 29.42
N ARG A 374 17.29 25.98 28.91
CA ARG A 374 18.21 25.00 29.52
C ARG A 374 19.66 25.39 29.24
N GLU A 375 20.39 25.72 30.31
CA GLU A 375 21.83 26.00 30.28
C GLU A 375 22.70 24.73 30.20
N GLU A 376 22.13 23.54 30.47
CA GLU A 376 22.87 22.28 30.50
C GLU A 376 22.74 21.47 29.20
N GLN A 377 23.87 20.94 28.73
CA GLN A 377 23.98 20.06 27.57
C GLN A 377 23.08 18.83 27.75
N ILE A 378 22.05 18.69 26.92
CA ILE A 378 21.22 17.48 26.88
C ILE A 378 22.10 16.34 26.33
N SER A 379 22.50 15.43 27.21
CA SER A 379 23.06 14.13 26.82
C SER A 379 21.90 13.22 26.42
N ILE A 380 21.72 13.01 25.11
CA ILE A 380 20.81 11.98 24.62
C ILE A 380 21.58 10.65 24.72
N GLY A 381 21.43 9.95 25.83
CA GLY A 381 22.04 8.64 26.06
C GLY A 381 21.02 7.52 25.87
N ASP A 382 21.28 6.62 24.92
CA ASP A 382 20.81 5.23 25.00
C ASP A 382 21.60 4.54 26.11
N ALA A 383 20.94 3.79 26.99
CA ALA A 383 21.56 3.06 28.12
C ALA A 383 22.55 1.95 27.69
N SER A 384 22.88 1.82 26.40
CA SER A 384 23.79 0.81 25.86
C SER A 384 24.84 1.34 24.88
N SER A 385 25.05 2.66 24.75
CA SER A 385 26.14 3.18 23.91
C SER A 385 26.92 4.30 24.60
N SER A 386 28.24 4.14 24.70
CA SER A 386 29.17 5.10 25.33
C SER A 386 29.46 6.33 24.46
N SER A 387 28.50 6.80 23.68
CA SER A 387 28.63 8.00 22.83
C SER A 387 27.49 8.97 23.11
N SER A 388 27.71 9.88 24.05
CA SER A 388 26.83 11.02 24.30
C SER A 388 26.95 12.02 23.15
N LYS A 389 25.93 12.12 22.30
CA LYS A 389 25.82 13.22 21.33
C LYS A 389 25.18 14.43 22.02
N ALA A 390 25.92 15.53 22.11
CA ALA A 390 25.45 16.79 22.65
C ALA A 390 24.49 17.49 21.66
N TRP A 391 23.36 18.00 22.17
CA TRP A 391 22.42 18.83 21.42
C TRP A 391 23.06 20.17 21.04
N ASN A 392 22.97 20.57 19.76
CA ASN A 392 23.59 21.77 19.24
C ASN A 392 22.55 22.91 19.16
N ARG A 393 22.68 23.94 20.01
CA ARG A 393 21.68 25.01 20.20
C ARG A 393 21.45 25.93 18.99
N GLY A 394 22.32 25.86 17.98
CA GLY A 394 22.32 26.79 16.83
C GLY A 394 22.83 28.19 17.22
N GLY A 395 23.42 28.91 16.26
CA GLY A 395 23.95 30.27 16.49
C GLY A 395 22.88 31.36 16.33
N ARG A 396 23.02 32.46 17.08
CA ARG A 396 22.21 33.67 16.85
C ARG A 396 22.69 34.38 15.58
N PRO A 397 21.81 34.74 14.63
CA PRO A 397 22.20 35.57 13.50
C PRO A 397 22.59 36.97 13.99
N PRO A 398 23.59 37.63 13.37
CA PRO A 398 23.93 39.00 13.71
C PRO A 398 22.77 39.93 13.33
N THR A 399 22.34 40.75 14.29
CA THR A 399 21.38 41.84 14.07
C THR A 399 21.95 42.82 13.03
N PRO A 400 21.18 43.24 12.01
CA PRO A 400 21.62 44.29 11.11
C PRO A 400 21.76 45.59 11.91
N ALA A 401 22.93 46.23 11.82
CA ALA A 401 23.13 47.57 12.34
C ALA A 401 22.15 48.51 11.62
N ALA A 402 21.26 49.15 12.38
CA ALA A 402 20.46 50.26 11.88
C ALA A 402 21.41 51.40 11.50
N GLY A 403 21.55 51.66 10.20
CA GLY A 403 22.17 52.87 9.70
C GLY A 403 21.27 54.07 9.99
N LEU A 404 21.85 55.09 10.62
CA LEU A 404 21.31 56.45 10.72
C LEU A 404 21.27 57.14 9.36
#